data_AF-A0A1I0AFD8-F1
#
_entry.id   AF-A0A1I0AFD8-F1
#
_cell.length_a   1.000
_cell.length_b   1.000
_cell.length_c   1.000
_cell.angle_alpha   90.00
_cell.angle_beta   90.00
_cell.angle_gamma   90.00
#
_symmetry.space_group_name_H-M   'P 1'
#
loop_
_entity.id
_entity.type
_entity.pdbx_description
1 polymer ?
#
loop_
_entity_poly.entity_id
_entity_poly.type
_entity_poly.pdbx_seq_one_letter_code
_entity_poly.pdbx_strand_id
1 'polypeptide(L)'
;MNTQPKRTPAAARHAESLARALSGASVVGLYGGSFNPIHVGHVALARQMLRAAGLDSILFMVSPLNPFKQAAPDLLDDDLRLALVRKALTGEPRLIASNYEFRLPKPSYTWQTLQALAKDFAGVEFVLLIGADNWLAFDRWGHYQDILATHRIAIYPRAGYPIEAATLPEGVMLMETELYNVSSSDIRRRAATGQPIAGMVPPAIENDVMRMYGSANG
;
A
#
# COMPACT_ATOMS: atom_id res chain seq x y z
N MET A 1 -11.24 -19.73 -30.54
CA MET A 1 -9.81 -19.57 -30.20
C MET A 1 -9.66 -18.26 -29.46
N ASN A 2 -9.53 -18.29 -28.13
CA ASN A 2 -9.37 -17.08 -27.32
C ASN A 2 -7.88 -16.90 -27.02
N THR A 3 -7.18 -16.12 -27.85
CA THR A 3 -5.76 -15.82 -27.63
C THR A 3 -5.67 -14.75 -26.55
N GLN A 4 -5.29 -15.12 -25.33
CA GLN A 4 -4.89 -14.14 -24.34
C GLN A 4 -3.75 -13.29 -24.91
N PRO A 5 -3.77 -11.95 -24.75
CA PRO A 5 -2.70 -11.09 -25.24
C PRO A 5 -1.38 -11.49 -24.58
N LYS A 6 -0.34 -11.71 -25.39
CA LYS A 6 1.01 -11.98 -24.89
C LYS A 6 1.51 -10.78 -24.08
N ARG A 7 1.98 -11.02 -22.85
CA ARG A 7 2.54 -9.97 -21.97
C ARG A 7 3.76 -9.31 -22.63
N THR A 8 3.95 -8.02 -22.41
CA THR A 8 5.18 -7.32 -22.82
C THR A 8 6.38 -7.81 -22.00
N PRO A 9 7.62 -7.75 -22.53
CA PRO A 9 8.82 -8.22 -21.82
C PRO A 9 9.05 -7.57 -20.45
N ALA A 10 8.70 -6.28 -20.30
CA ALA A 10 8.80 -5.56 -19.03
C ALA A 10 7.78 -6.05 -18.00
N ALA A 11 6.54 -6.32 -18.42
CA ALA A 11 5.50 -6.86 -17.54
C ALA A 11 5.79 -8.29 -17.08
N ALA A 12 6.41 -9.11 -17.95
CA ALA A 12 6.85 -10.46 -17.62
C ALA A 12 7.98 -10.45 -16.56
N ARG A 13 9.03 -9.66 -16.77
CA ARG A 13 10.14 -9.49 -15.80
C ARG A 13 9.66 -8.99 -14.43
N HIS A 14 8.66 -8.11 -14.42
CA HIS A 14 8.08 -7.62 -13.18
C HIS A 14 7.29 -8.71 -12.42
N ALA A 15 6.46 -9.48 -13.15
CA ALA A 15 5.73 -10.60 -12.56
C ALA A 15 6.68 -11.67 -11.99
N GLU A 16 7.76 -11.98 -12.69
CA GLU A 16 8.82 -12.90 -12.21
C GLU A 16 9.51 -12.36 -10.95
N SER A 17 9.84 -11.07 -10.91
CA SER A 17 10.43 -10.45 -9.73
C SER A 17 9.50 -10.50 -8.51
N LEU A 18 8.21 -10.25 -8.71
CA LEU A 18 7.22 -10.31 -7.63
C LEU A 18 6.96 -11.76 -7.19
N ALA A 19 6.88 -12.70 -8.13
CA ALA A 19 6.78 -14.14 -7.83
C ALA A 19 7.97 -14.63 -7.00
N ARG A 20 9.19 -14.19 -7.35
CA ARG A 20 10.39 -14.50 -6.57
C ARG A 20 10.32 -13.88 -5.17
N ALA A 21 9.86 -12.63 -5.06
CA ALA A 21 9.72 -11.96 -3.77
C ALA A 21 8.67 -12.62 -2.86
N LEU A 22 7.63 -13.21 -3.45
CA LEU A 22 6.56 -13.95 -2.75
C LEU A 22 6.85 -15.46 -2.64
N SER A 23 8.03 -15.92 -3.04
CA SER A 23 8.36 -17.35 -3.03
C SER A 23 8.24 -17.93 -1.62
N GLY A 24 7.35 -18.89 -1.45
CA GLY A 24 7.08 -19.55 -0.17
C GLY A 24 6.08 -18.82 0.74
N ALA A 25 5.56 -17.66 0.33
CA ALA A 25 4.45 -17.01 1.02
C ALA A 25 3.11 -17.61 0.56
N SER A 26 2.27 -18.00 1.52
CA SER A 26 0.91 -18.49 1.28
C SER A 26 -0.13 -17.43 1.65
N VAL A 27 0.15 -16.57 2.63
CA VAL A 27 -0.75 -15.50 3.06
C VAL A 27 -0.04 -14.14 2.99
N VAL A 28 -0.54 -13.25 2.14
CA VAL A 28 0.12 -11.99 1.81
C VAL A 28 -0.81 -10.80 2.05
N GLY A 29 -0.38 -9.86 2.88
CA GLY A 29 -1.12 -8.62 3.10
C GLY A 29 -0.98 -7.66 1.91
N LEU A 30 -2.08 -7.12 1.41
CA LEU A 30 -2.11 -6.04 0.44
C LEU A 30 -2.27 -4.71 1.17
N TYR A 31 -1.19 -3.94 1.27
CA TYR A 31 -1.20 -2.60 1.89
C TYR A 31 -1.11 -1.51 0.83
N GLY A 32 -2.28 -1.02 0.41
CA GLY A 32 -2.39 0.00 -0.64
C GLY A 32 -2.20 1.43 -0.12
N GLY A 33 -1.50 2.25 -0.89
CA GLY A 33 -1.33 3.66 -0.56
C GLY A 33 -0.70 4.49 -1.67
N SER A 34 -0.92 5.80 -1.61
CA SER A 34 -0.18 6.74 -2.47
C SER A 34 1.29 6.85 -2.06
N PHE A 35 1.62 6.64 -0.78
CA PHE A 35 3.00 6.72 -0.25
C PHE A 35 3.76 7.95 -0.74
N ASN A 36 3.20 9.15 -0.50
CA ASN A 36 3.67 10.41 -1.06
C ASN A 36 4.17 11.40 0.02
N PRO A 37 5.29 11.14 0.74
CA PRO A 37 6.13 9.94 0.68
C PRO A 37 5.66 8.83 1.65
N ILE A 38 6.24 7.64 1.52
CA ILE A 38 6.28 6.66 2.62
C ILE A 38 6.98 7.26 3.84
N HIS A 39 6.64 6.80 5.05
CA HIS A 39 7.15 7.37 6.30
C HIS A 39 7.23 6.30 7.40
N VAL A 40 7.85 6.62 8.54
CA VAL A 40 8.12 5.63 9.60
C VAL A 40 6.84 4.96 10.11
N GLY A 41 5.73 5.72 10.21
CA GLY A 41 4.43 5.18 10.60
C GLY A 41 3.91 4.07 9.68
N HIS A 42 4.10 4.18 8.35
CA HIS A 42 3.69 3.13 7.42
C HIS A 42 4.49 1.83 7.64
N VAL A 43 5.81 1.96 7.83
CA VAL A 43 6.71 0.80 8.02
C VAL A 43 6.46 0.14 9.38
N ALA A 44 6.36 0.94 10.45
CA ALA A 44 6.10 0.45 11.80
C ALA A 44 4.76 -0.27 11.89
N LEU A 45 3.70 0.32 11.30
CA LEU A 45 2.38 -0.30 11.23
C LEU A 45 2.42 -1.62 10.45
N ALA A 46 3.06 -1.66 9.28
CA ALA A 46 3.17 -2.90 8.52
C ALA A 46 3.87 -4.02 9.29
N ARG A 47 4.93 -3.72 10.06
CA ARG A 47 5.58 -4.72 10.92
C ARG A 47 4.62 -5.28 11.98
N GLN A 48 3.72 -4.46 12.52
CA GLN A 48 2.69 -4.93 13.47
C GLN A 48 1.63 -5.77 12.76
N MET A 49 1.08 -5.29 11.65
CA MET A 49 0.07 -6.00 10.86
C MET A 49 0.58 -7.37 10.39
N LEU A 50 1.86 -7.46 10.00
CA LEU A 50 2.51 -8.71 9.58
C LEU A 50 2.38 -9.78 10.67
N ARG A 51 2.59 -9.41 11.94
CA ARG A 51 2.48 -10.34 13.08
C ARG A 51 1.03 -10.57 13.48
N ALA A 52 0.24 -9.50 13.61
CA ALA A 52 -1.12 -9.55 14.14
C ALA A 52 -2.09 -10.32 13.24
N ALA A 53 -1.92 -10.23 11.91
CA ALA A 53 -2.78 -10.93 10.95
C ALA A 53 -2.20 -12.28 10.47
N GLY A 54 -1.04 -12.71 11.01
CA GLY A 54 -0.40 -13.98 10.65
C GLY A 54 0.05 -14.03 9.19
N LEU A 55 0.67 -12.95 8.69
CA LEU A 55 1.05 -12.80 7.28
C LEU A 55 2.50 -13.24 7.05
N ASP A 56 2.73 -13.91 5.93
CA ASP A 56 4.08 -14.28 5.49
C ASP A 56 4.84 -13.08 4.92
N SER A 57 4.12 -12.18 4.25
CA SER A 57 4.66 -10.95 3.65
C SER A 57 3.59 -9.89 3.49
N ILE A 58 4.01 -8.63 3.31
CA ILE A 58 3.13 -7.51 2.95
C ILE A 58 3.62 -6.88 1.66
N LEU A 59 2.72 -6.74 0.69
CA LEU A 59 2.91 -5.92 -0.49
C LEU A 59 2.51 -4.47 -0.19
N PHE A 60 3.48 -3.57 -0.19
CA PHE A 60 3.25 -2.13 -0.26
C PHE A 60 2.89 -1.76 -1.68
N MET A 61 1.58 -1.72 -1.97
CA MET A 61 1.04 -1.45 -3.30
C MET A 61 1.00 0.06 -3.55
N VAL A 62 1.95 0.55 -4.35
CA VAL A 62 1.98 1.95 -4.75
C VAL A 62 0.85 2.18 -5.74
N SER A 63 -0.14 2.99 -5.36
CA SER A 63 -1.30 3.25 -6.22
C SER A 63 -1.05 4.46 -7.13
N PRO A 64 -1.20 4.31 -8.47
CA PRO A 64 -1.11 5.41 -9.43
C PRO A 64 -2.19 6.48 -9.28
N LEU A 65 -3.45 6.06 -9.08
CA LEU A 65 -4.58 6.98 -9.00
C LEU A 65 -5.70 6.38 -8.15
N ASN A 66 -5.82 6.87 -6.92
CA ASN A 66 -6.89 6.45 -6.01
C ASN A 66 -8.24 6.99 -6.52
N PRO A 67 -9.28 6.16 -6.72
CA PRO A 67 -10.57 6.59 -7.26
C PRO A 67 -11.31 7.61 -6.37
N PHE A 68 -11.01 7.66 -5.07
CA PHE A 68 -11.60 8.61 -4.11
C PHE A 68 -10.82 9.91 -3.97
N LYS A 69 -9.66 10.05 -4.63
CA LYS A 69 -8.86 11.27 -4.60
C LYS A 69 -8.68 11.78 -6.03
N GLN A 70 -9.12 13.01 -6.29
CA GLN A 70 -8.65 13.73 -7.47
C GLN A 70 -7.11 13.77 -7.42
N ALA A 71 -6.44 13.70 -8.57
CA ALA A 71 -4.98 13.74 -8.63
C ALA A 71 -4.49 14.95 -7.81
N ALA A 72 -3.86 14.68 -6.67
CA ALA A 72 -3.42 15.75 -5.79
C ALA A 72 -2.33 16.54 -6.54
N PRO A 73 -2.37 17.88 -6.52
CA PRO A 73 -1.41 18.69 -7.28
C PRO A 73 0.04 18.46 -6.86
N ASP A 74 0.26 17.85 -5.69
CA ASP A 74 1.55 17.52 -5.08
C ASP A 74 1.88 16.02 -5.12
N LEU A 75 1.18 15.22 -5.93
CA LEU A 75 1.48 13.80 -6.10
C LEU A 75 2.75 13.64 -6.94
N LEU A 76 3.82 13.11 -6.34
CA LEU A 76 5.02 12.75 -7.09
C LEU A 76 4.72 11.66 -8.13
N ASP A 77 5.55 11.63 -9.16
CA ASP A 77 5.58 10.58 -10.17
C ASP A 77 5.58 9.17 -9.54
N ASP A 78 4.85 8.26 -10.19
CA ASP A 78 4.61 6.89 -9.72
C ASP A 78 5.94 6.15 -9.46
N ASP A 79 6.92 6.28 -10.36
CA ASP A 79 8.21 5.59 -10.24
C ASP A 79 9.10 6.22 -9.15
N LEU A 80 9.03 7.53 -8.94
CA LEU A 80 9.72 8.19 -7.83
C LEU A 80 9.17 7.73 -6.48
N ARG A 81 7.84 7.64 -6.34
CA ARG A 81 7.20 7.11 -5.12
C ARG A 81 7.59 5.66 -4.87
N LEU A 82 7.58 4.83 -5.92
CA LEU A 82 8.04 3.45 -5.83
C LEU A 82 9.52 3.34 -5.41
N ALA A 83 10.39 4.19 -5.93
CA ALA A 83 11.79 4.22 -5.54
C ALA A 83 11.97 4.57 -4.05
N LEU A 84 11.21 5.54 -3.54
CA LEU A 84 11.19 5.86 -2.11
C LEU A 84 10.70 4.68 -1.27
N VAL A 85 9.63 3.99 -1.68
CA VAL A 85 9.13 2.79 -0.98
C VAL A 85 10.19 1.69 -0.96
N ARG A 86 10.82 1.36 -2.10
CA ARG A 86 11.90 0.36 -2.17
C ARG A 86 13.04 0.70 -1.23
N LYS A 87 13.51 1.95 -1.26
CA LYS A 87 14.63 2.42 -0.43
C LYS A 87 14.26 2.40 1.06
N ALA A 88 13.04 2.82 1.40
CA ALA A 88 12.52 2.80 2.77
C ALA A 88 12.39 1.39 3.37
N LEU A 89 12.15 0.38 2.54
CA LEU A 89 12.01 -1.03 2.96
C LEU A 89 13.32 -1.82 2.88
N THR A 90 14.46 -1.15 2.66
CA THR A 90 15.77 -1.81 2.71
C THR A 90 15.99 -2.43 4.08
N GLY A 91 16.26 -3.74 4.13
CA GLY A 91 16.41 -4.50 5.37
C GLY A 91 15.12 -5.12 5.91
N GLU A 92 13.99 -4.97 5.23
CA GLU A 92 12.70 -5.57 5.59
C GLU A 92 12.35 -6.74 4.65
N PRO A 93 12.83 -7.97 4.90
CA PRO A 93 12.73 -9.08 3.93
C PRO A 93 11.29 -9.51 3.61
N ARG A 94 10.33 -9.18 4.49
CA ARG A 94 8.90 -9.53 4.35
C ARG A 94 8.02 -8.35 3.95
N LEU A 95 8.60 -7.15 3.76
CA LEU A 95 7.86 -5.96 3.31
C LEU A 95 8.33 -5.60 1.90
N ILE A 96 7.44 -5.76 0.92
CA ILE A 96 7.80 -5.75 -0.49
C ILE A 96 7.13 -4.57 -1.19
N ALA A 97 7.93 -3.67 -1.76
CA ALA A 97 7.42 -2.60 -2.60
C ALA A 97 6.88 -3.15 -3.93
N SER A 98 5.65 -2.79 -4.30
CA SER A 98 5.00 -3.28 -5.51
C SER A 98 4.41 -2.16 -6.37
N ASN A 99 4.69 -2.21 -7.67
CA ASN A 99 4.07 -1.39 -8.71
C ASN A 99 3.12 -2.19 -9.59
N TYR A 100 2.54 -3.25 -9.04
CA TYR A 100 1.61 -4.12 -9.76
C TYR A 100 0.43 -3.35 -10.36
N GLU A 101 -0.05 -2.29 -9.70
CA GLU A 101 -1.13 -1.44 -10.22
C GLU A 101 -0.72 -0.59 -11.44
N PHE A 102 0.57 -0.39 -11.73
CA PHE A 102 1.02 0.51 -12.80
C PHE A 102 0.64 0.00 -14.19
N ARG A 103 0.39 -1.31 -14.31
CA ARG A 103 -0.03 -1.98 -15.54
C ARG A 103 -1.54 -2.24 -15.62
N LEU A 104 -2.29 -1.90 -14.56
CA LEU A 104 -3.73 -2.08 -14.52
C LEU A 104 -4.43 -0.81 -15.03
N PRO A 105 -5.69 -0.91 -15.48
CA PRO A 105 -6.49 0.26 -15.82
C PRO A 105 -6.53 1.28 -14.68
N LYS A 106 -6.56 2.57 -15.04
CA LYS A 106 -6.80 3.67 -14.11
C LYS A 106 -8.28 4.11 -14.18
N PRO A 107 -8.91 4.57 -13.08
CA PRO A 107 -8.35 4.66 -11.73
C PRO A 107 -8.16 3.28 -11.08
N SER A 108 -7.27 3.19 -10.11
CA SER A 108 -6.86 1.93 -9.48
C SER A 108 -7.92 1.46 -8.49
N TYR A 109 -8.85 0.61 -8.95
CA TYR A 109 -9.86 -0.01 -8.10
C TYR A 109 -9.32 -1.27 -7.43
N THR A 110 -9.43 -1.34 -6.09
CA THR A 110 -8.93 -2.48 -5.30
C THR A 110 -9.47 -3.84 -5.76
N TRP A 111 -10.74 -3.92 -6.18
CA TRP A 111 -11.32 -5.18 -6.69
C TRP A 111 -10.60 -5.69 -7.95
N GLN A 112 -10.17 -4.79 -8.84
CA GLN A 112 -9.42 -5.16 -10.05
C GLN A 112 -8.02 -5.63 -9.67
N THR A 113 -7.38 -4.95 -8.72
CA THR A 113 -6.06 -5.34 -8.20
C THR A 113 -6.11 -6.75 -7.59
N LEU A 114 -7.07 -7.01 -6.70
CA LEU A 114 -7.25 -8.31 -6.05
C LEU A 114 -7.56 -9.41 -7.07
N GLN A 115 -8.48 -9.19 -8.01
CA GLN A 115 -8.79 -10.15 -9.06
C GLN A 115 -7.57 -10.48 -9.93
N ALA A 116 -6.80 -9.45 -10.32
CA ALA A 116 -5.60 -9.63 -11.11
C ALA A 116 -4.51 -10.37 -10.33
N LEU A 117 -4.33 -10.08 -9.04
CA LEU A 117 -3.37 -10.78 -8.18
C LEU A 117 -3.75 -12.25 -8.00
N ALA A 118 -5.01 -12.56 -7.70
CA ALA A 118 -5.49 -13.93 -7.56
C ALA A 118 -5.29 -14.76 -8.83
N LYS A 119 -5.42 -14.13 -10.01
CA LYS A 119 -5.14 -14.77 -11.31
C LYS A 119 -3.65 -15.06 -11.51
N ASP A 120 -2.78 -14.13 -11.13
CA ASP A 120 -1.33 -14.23 -11.38
C ASP A 120 -0.59 -15.10 -10.36
N PHE A 121 -1.11 -15.20 -9.14
CA PHE A 121 -0.50 -15.90 -8.02
C PHE A 121 -1.46 -16.94 -7.44
N ALA A 122 -1.76 -17.97 -8.23
CA ALA A 122 -2.59 -19.08 -7.78
C ALA A 122 -1.99 -19.75 -6.52
N GLY A 123 -2.80 -19.92 -5.48
CA GLY A 123 -2.38 -20.51 -4.20
C GLY A 123 -1.89 -19.50 -3.16
N VAL A 124 -1.83 -18.20 -3.49
CA VAL A 124 -1.59 -17.13 -2.52
C VAL A 124 -2.92 -16.53 -2.10
N GLU A 125 -3.17 -16.52 -0.79
CA GLU A 125 -4.27 -15.78 -0.17
C GLU A 125 -3.85 -14.33 0.03
N PHE A 126 -4.57 -13.39 -0.58
CA PHE A 126 -4.35 -11.97 -0.37
C PHE A 126 -5.30 -11.42 0.69
N VAL A 127 -4.75 -10.85 1.76
CA VAL A 127 -5.51 -10.20 2.83
C VAL A 127 -5.49 -8.69 2.61
N LEU A 128 -6.65 -8.05 2.48
CA LEU A 128 -6.74 -6.60 2.28
C LEU A 128 -6.46 -5.86 3.60
N LEU A 129 -5.41 -5.03 3.62
CA LEU A 129 -5.04 -4.22 4.79
C LEU A 129 -5.51 -2.78 4.60
N ILE A 130 -6.48 -2.33 5.40
CA ILE A 130 -7.06 -0.99 5.29
C ILE A 130 -7.21 -0.32 6.65
N GLY A 131 -7.22 1.02 6.66
CA GLY A 131 -7.45 1.77 7.89
C GLY A 131 -8.92 1.85 8.26
N ALA A 132 -9.21 2.12 9.53
CA ALA A 132 -10.57 2.28 10.02
C ALA A 132 -11.37 3.35 9.26
N ASP A 133 -10.71 4.42 8.82
CA ASP A 133 -11.27 5.46 7.95
C ASP A 133 -11.76 4.92 6.60
N ASN A 134 -11.05 3.95 6.03
CA ASN A 134 -11.42 3.30 4.77
C ASN A 134 -12.50 2.25 4.98
N TRP A 135 -12.46 1.51 6.09
CA TRP A 135 -13.50 0.55 6.44
C TRP A 135 -14.87 1.22 6.60
N LEU A 136 -14.95 2.35 7.30
CA LEU A 136 -16.19 3.10 7.47
C LEU A 136 -16.75 3.69 6.15
N ALA A 137 -15.96 3.64 5.08
CA ALA A 137 -16.32 4.07 3.73
C ALA A 137 -16.37 2.89 2.73
N PHE A 138 -16.19 1.66 3.20
CA PHE A 138 -15.92 0.49 2.36
C PHE A 138 -17.12 0.08 1.50
N ASP A 139 -18.34 0.30 1.99
CA ASP A 139 -19.59 0.12 1.27
C ASP A 139 -19.71 0.96 -0.01
N ARG A 140 -18.89 2.01 -0.14
CA ARG A 140 -18.80 2.85 -1.35
C ARG A 140 -17.73 2.38 -2.33
N TRP A 141 -16.93 1.38 -1.98
CA TRP A 141 -15.90 0.86 -2.88
C TRP A 141 -16.56 0.07 -4.01
N GLY A 142 -16.03 0.19 -5.23
CA GLY A 142 -16.51 -0.62 -6.35
C GLY A 142 -16.39 -2.10 -6.03
N HIS A 143 -17.45 -2.87 -6.26
CA HIS A 143 -17.50 -4.31 -5.99
C HIS A 143 -17.14 -4.69 -4.54
N TYR A 144 -17.47 -3.85 -3.55
CA TYR A 144 -17.14 -4.12 -2.15
C TYR A 144 -17.70 -5.45 -1.63
N GLN A 145 -18.90 -5.84 -2.09
CA GLN A 145 -19.52 -7.12 -1.73
C GLN A 145 -18.71 -8.31 -2.23
N ASP A 146 -18.18 -8.23 -3.46
CA ASP A 146 -17.33 -9.27 -4.03
C ASP A 146 -16.01 -9.38 -3.27
N ILE A 147 -15.40 -8.25 -2.89
CA ILE A 147 -14.20 -8.23 -2.06
C ILE A 147 -14.49 -8.91 -0.71
N LEU A 148 -15.56 -8.51 -0.03
CA LEU A 148 -15.94 -9.03 1.28
C LEU A 148 -16.23 -10.54 1.25
N ALA A 149 -16.83 -11.02 0.15
CA ALA A 149 -17.15 -12.44 -0.01
C ALA A 149 -15.94 -13.33 -0.35
N THR A 150 -14.84 -12.76 -0.83
CA THR A 150 -13.72 -13.53 -1.40
C THR A 150 -12.37 -13.30 -0.73
N HIS A 151 -12.23 -12.27 0.08
CA HIS A 151 -10.96 -11.90 0.71
C HIS A 151 -11.15 -11.60 2.20
N ARG A 152 -10.16 -11.98 3.01
CA ARG A 152 -10.06 -11.47 4.38
C ARG A 152 -9.68 -9.99 4.34
N ILE A 153 -10.22 -9.25 5.31
CA ILE A 153 -9.92 -7.83 5.49
C ILE A 153 -9.40 -7.65 6.91
N ALA A 154 -8.21 -7.07 7.04
CA ALA A 154 -7.67 -6.69 8.34
C ALA A 154 -7.62 -5.17 8.45
N ILE A 155 -8.32 -4.66 9.46
CA ILE A 155 -8.51 -3.24 9.68
C ILE A 155 -7.54 -2.77 10.76
N TYR A 156 -6.75 -1.72 10.48
CA TYR A 156 -5.95 -1.07 11.51
C TYR A 156 -6.62 0.21 12.05
N PRO A 157 -6.51 0.50 13.36
CA PRO A 157 -7.12 1.66 13.97
C PRO A 157 -6.57 2.98 13.42
N ARG A 158 -7.46 3.98 13.35
CA ARG A 158 -7.12 5.38 13.05
C ARG A 158 -7.76 6.29 14.09
N ALA A 159 -7.02 7.31 14.52
CA ALA A 159 -7.56 8.32 15.42
C ALA A 159 -8.79 8.99 14.80
N GLY A 160 -9.89 9.07 15.55
CA GLY A 160 -11.15 9.67 15.09
C GLY A 160 -12.07 8.73 14.28
N TYR A 161 -11.70 7.46 14.10
CA TYR A 161 -12.48 6.48 13.35
C TYR A 161 -12.70 5.21 14.19
N PRO A 162 -13.63 5.26 15.18
CA PRO A 162 -13.91 4.11 16.03
C PRO A 162 -14.55 2.98 15.23
N ILE A 163 -14.19 1.73 15.57
CA ILE A 163 -14.80 0.51 15.03
C ILE A 163 -15.14 -0.39 16.19
N GLU A 164 -16.39 -0.84 16.22
CA GLU A 164 -16.86 -1.84 17.18
C GLU A 164 -16.57 -3.23 16.62
N ALA A 165 -15.56 -3.92 17.15
CA ALA A 165 -15.14 -5.23 16.64
C ALA A 165 -16.28 -6.27 16.59
N ALA A 166 -17.24 -6.19 17.53
CA ALA A 166 -18.41 -7.07 17.58
C ALA A 166 -19.38 -6.92 16.40
N THR A 167 -19.27 -5.82 15.64
CA THR A 167 -20.12 -5.54 14.46
C THR A 167 -19.51 -6.02 13.15
N LEU A 168 -18.26 -6.50 13.18
CA LEU A 168 -17.55 -6.89 11.97
C LEU A 168 -18.08 -8.22 11.43
N PRO A 169 -18.31 -8.32 10.11
CA PRO A 169 -18.74 -9.56 9.49
C PRO A 169 -17.63 -10.61 9.48
N GLU A 170 -17.99 -11.86 9.16
CA GLU A 170 -17.03 -12.93 8.97
C GLU A 170 -15.97 -12.57 7.92
N GLY A 171 -14.72 -13.01 8.14
CA GLY A 171 -13.59 -12.68 7.28
C GLY A 171 -12.99 -11.29 7.52
N VAL A 172 -13.58 -10.47 8.39
CA VAL A 172 -13.07 -9.13 8.74
C VAL A 172 -12.58 -9.10 10.18
N MET A 173 -11.36 -8.60 10.38
CA MET A 173 -10.77 -8.48 11.72
C MET A 173 -10.30 -7.06 12.00
N LEU A 174 -10.56 -6.57 13.21
CA LEU A 174 -9.92 -5.36 13.73
C LEU A 174 -8.59 -5.76 14.39
N MET A 175 -7.50 -5.18 13.94
CA MET A 175 -6.17 -5.40 14.52
C MET A 175 -5.92 -4.45 15.68
N GLU A 176 -5.25 -4.94 16.71
CA GLU A 176 -4.68 -4.11 17.76
C GLU A 176 -3.30 -3.62 17.33
N THR A 177 -3.24 -2.38 16.82
CA THR A 177 -1.98 -1.73 16.46
C THR A 177 -1.84 -0.38 17.14
N GLU A 178 -0.60 0.09 17.27
CA GLU A 178 -0.32 1.45 17.72
C GLU A 178 -0.89 2.51 16.75
N LEU A 179 -1.25 3.67 17.31
CA LEU A 179 -1.58 4.85 16.53
C LEU A 179 -0.32 5.65 16.22
N TYR A 180 -0.02 5.81 14.93
CA TYR A 180 1.12 6.61 14.48
C TYR A 180 0.68 8.01 14.07
N ASN A 181 1.13 9.02 14.83
CA ASN A 181 0.88 10.43 14.54
C ASN A 181 1.95 11.02 13.60
N VAL A 182 2.11 10.42 12.42
CA VAL A 182 2.96 10.93 11.34
C VAL A 182 2.12 10.92 10.06
N SER A 183 2.14 12.02 9.30
CA SER A 183 1.41 12.10 8.03
C SER A 183 2.32 12.57 6.91
N SER A 184 2.11 12.02 5.71
CA SER A 184 2.81 12.44 4.51
C SER A 184 2.60 13.93 4.19
N SER A 185 1.41 14.48 4.47
CA SER A 185 1.12 15.91 4.24
C SER A 185 1.96 16.82 5.13
N ASP A 186 2.18 16.46 6.39
CA ASP A 186 3.07 17.20 7.30
C ASP A 186 4.52 17.17 6.81
N ILE A 187 4.97 15.99 6.37
CA ILE A 187 6.31 15.78 5.82
C ILE A 187 6.54 16.64 4.57
N ARG A 188 5.60 16.64 3.62
CA ARG A 188 5.69 17.47 2.41
C ARG A 188 5.73 18.96 2.75
N ARG A 189 4.89 19.43 3.68
CA ARG A 189 4.89 20.83 4.14
C ARG A 189 6.24 21.23 4.76
N ARG A 190 6.82 20.37 5.60
CA ARG A 190 8.13 20.61 6.23
C ARG A 190 9.23 20.66 5.20
N ALA A 191 9.29 19.68 4.30
CA ALA A 191 10.28 19.65 3.22
C ALA A 191 10.21 20.92 2.36
N ALA A 192 9.00 21.31 1.93
CA ALA A 192 8.78 22.52 1.13
C ALA A 192 9.25 23.81 1.82
N THR A 193 9.20 23.87 3.15
CA THR A 193 9.61 25.02 3.97
C THR A 193 11.03 24.89 4.53
N GLY A 194 11.80 23.88 4.11
CA GLY A 194 13.16 23.64 4.60
C GLY A 194 13.24 23.21 6.06
N GLN A 195 12.11 22.82 6.67
CA GLN A 195 12.07 22.33 8.04
C GLN A 195 12.56 20.87 8.12
N PRO A 196 13.28 20.49 9.19
CA PRO A 196 13.75 19.12 9.35
C PRO A 196 12.61 18.10 9.40
N ILE A 197 12.86 16.94 8.79
CA ILE A 197 11.97 15.76 8.80
C ILE A 197 12.63 14.52 9.42
N ALA A 198 13.78 14.70 10.07
CA ALA A 198 14.50 13.63 10.76
C ALA A 198 13.57 12.87 11.71
N GLY A 199 13.60 11.53 11.63
CA GLY A 199 12.74 10.65 12.43
C GLY A 199 11.29 10.52 11.92
N MET A 200 10.85 11.34 10.96
CA MET A 200 9.52 11.20 10.35
C MET A 200 9.51 10.20 9.20
N VAL A 201 10.64 10.04 8.52
CA VAL A 201 10.85 9.06 7.44
C VAL A 201 12.02 8.14 7.79
N PRO A 202 12.11 6.93 7.20
CA PRO A 202 13.30 6.10 7.34
C PRO A 202 14.55 6.91 6.92
N PRO A 203 15.67 6.84 7.69
CA PRO A 203 16.85 7.67 7.43
C PRO A 203 17.38 7.54 5.99
N ALA A 204 17.25 6.34 5.41
CA ALA A 204 17.68 6.06 4.04
C ALA A 204 17.01 6.94 2.98
N ILE A 205 15.81 7.48 3.23
CA ILE A 205 15.06 8.29 2.26
C ILE A 205 14.99 9.78 2.63
N GLU A 206 15.55 10.19 3.77
CA GLU A 206 15.42 11.57 4.28
C GLU A 206 15.89 12.61 3.25
N ASN A 207 17.12 12.47 2.75
CA ASN A 207 17.69 13.38 1.76
C ASN A 207 16.91 13.38 0.44
N ASP A 208 16.40 12.23 0.01
CA ASP A 208 15.59 12.15 -1.21
C ASP A 208 14.26 12.87 -1.05
N VAL A 209 13.60 12.70 0.10
CA VAL A 209 12.34 13.41 0.41
C VAL A 209 12.58 14.91 0.49
N MET A 210 13.61 15.37 1.19
CA MET A 210 13.94 16.80 1.26
C MET A 210 14.22 17.40 -0.12
N ARG A 211 14.91 16.66 -1.00
CA ARG A 211 15.19 17.10 -2.37
C ARG A 211 13.95 17.08 -3.28
N MET A 212 13.11 16.05 -3.18
CA MET A 212 11.97 15.86 -4.09
C MET A 212 10.77 16.75 -3.74
N TYR A 213 10.55 17.04 -2.46
CA TYR A 213 9.44 17.87 -1.98
C TYR A 213 9.89 19.24 -1.47
N GLY A 214 11.20 19.49 -1.41
CA GLY A 214 11.74 20.80 -1.13
C GLY A 214 11.33 21.78 -2.22
N SER A 215 11.05 23.02 -1.83
CA SER A 215 10.96 24.09 -2.81
C SER A 215 12.33 24.23 -3.46
N ALA A 216 12.39 24.22 -4.80
CA ALA A 216 13.57 24.71 -5.50
C ALA A 216 13.70 26.21 -5.23
N ASN A 217 14.26 26.59 -4.08
CA ASN A 217 14.47 27.98 -3.71
C ASN A 217 15.98 28.22 -3.56
N GLY A 218 16.52 28.92 -4.56
CA GLY A 218 17.90 29.35 -4.72
C GLY A 218 18.23 29.47 -6.20
#